data_AF-A0A944VZH0-F1
#
_entry.id   AF-A0A944VZH0-F1
#
_cell.length_a   1.000
_cell.length_b   1.000
_cell.length_c   1.000
_cell.angle_alpha   90.00
_cell.angle_beta   90.00
_cell.angle_gamma   90.00
#
_symmetry.space_group_name_H-M   'P 1'
#
loop_
_entity.id
_entity.type
_entity.pdbx_description
1 polymer ?
#
loop_
_entity_poly.entity_id
_entity_poly.type
_entity_poly.pdbx_seq_one_letter_code
_entity_poly.pdbx_strand_id
1 'polypeptide(L)'
;MKSGLRLQAINTVLHSLILILSVNTLILSIAYTQEEDLPIEIQADIIMKSAKKNIVEEKWDAAVLDFVKLSTLWKNLPNEFYYNYGKVLFKTGKYDNSLVNLKKYIKLEGRDGEYYSDFLDFIIEVEEKLIEQDEKKELTERFLEHLYENMVLVKGGCFKIGETFRDGIDTETPMHEACVDDFYIGKYEVKIDEFRQFTKETGYKTEAETGDGMHYWTGSEFKKDKYKYWNNPGFSQTDIHPVVGVSWNDAQEYVNWLSDKTGKEFRLPTEAEWEYASRSGGRTEKWSGTNNESEIGRYAWYKGNSGKRNHPVGQKWSNKLGLYDMSGNVWE
;
A
#
# COMPACT_ATOMS: atom_id res chain seq x y z
N MET A 1 -8.13 -26.18 -60.34
CA MET A 1 -9.55 -25.75 -60.19
C MET A 1 -10.00 -25.59 -58.73
N LYS A 2 -9.69 -26.49 -57.79
CA LYS A 2 -10.14 -26.38 -56.38
C LYS A 2 -9.51 -25.22 -55.57
N SER A 3 -8.32 -24.73 -55.93
CA SER A 3 -7.65 -23.61 -55.24
C SER A 3 -8.23 -22.24 -55.60
N GLY A 4 -8.64 -22.02 -56.85
CA GLY A 4 -9.23 -20.76 -57.30
C GLY A 4 -10.61 -20.47 -56.69
N LEU A 5 -11.44 -21.51 -56.53
CA LEU A 5 -12.75 -21.41 -55.87
C LEU A 5 -12.66 -21.08 -54.38
N ARG A 6 -11.62 -21.56 -53.67
CA ARG A 6 -11.36 -21.19 -52.27
C ARG A 6 -10.92 -19.73 -52.12
N LEU A 7 -10.09 -19.23 -53.03
CA LEU A 7 -9.63 -17.83 -53.01
C LEU A 7 -10.79 -16.87 -53.27
N GLN A 8 -11.69 -17.22 -54.21
CA GLN A 8 -12.91 -16.45 -54.47
C GLN A 8 -13.84 -16.41 -53.25
N ALA A 9 -14.07 -17.54 -52.58
CA ALA A 9 -14.92 -17.58 -51.38
C ALA A 9 -14.35 -16.72 -50.23
N ILE A 10 -13.04 -16.75 -50.01
CA ILE A 10 -12.37 -15.92 -48.99
C ILE A 10 -12.47 -14.43 -49.34
N ASN A 11 -12.25 -14.07 -50.60
CA ASN A 11 -12.37 -12.67 -51.03
C ASN A 11 -13.79 -12.13 -50.90
N THR A 12 -14.81 -12.95 -51.17
CA THR A 12 -16.22 -12.56 -50.98
C THR A 12 -16.55 -12.34 -49.51
N VAL A 13 -16.10 -13.24 -48.61
CA VAL A 13 -16.31 -13.09 -47.16
C VAL A 13 -15.58 -11.85 -46.63
N LEU A 14 -14.35 -11.60 -47.09
CA LEU A 14 -13.57 -10.44 -46.69
C LEU A 14 -14.22 -9.12 -47.15
N HIS A 15 -14.72 -9.08 -48.39
CA HIS A 15 -15.48 -7.93 -48.89
C HIS A 15 -16.75 -7.68 -48.08
N SER A 16 -17.51 -8.73 -47.75
CA SER A 16 -18.70 -8.60 -46.91
C SER A 16 -18.36 -8.08 -45.51
N LEU A 17 -17.28 -8.54 -44.90
CA LEU A 17 -16.81 -8.05 -43.59
C LEU A 17 -16.38 -6.58 -43.64
N ILE A 18 -15.64 -6.18 -44.68
CA ILE A 18 -15.23 -4.79 -44.90
C ILE A 18 -16.47 -3.91 -45.12
N LEU A 19 -17.46 -4.40 -45.88
CA LEU A 19 -18.72 -3.69 -46.09
C LEU A 19 -19.48 -3.50 -44.78
N ILE A 20 -19.62 -4.56 -43.97
CA ILE A 20 -20.29 -4.49 -42.66
C ILE A 20 -19.57 -3.52 -41.71
N LEU A 21 -18.23 -3.56 -41.67
CA LEU A 21 -17.43 -2.64 -40.87
C LEU A 21 -17.62 -1.18 -41.34
N SER A 22 -17.56 -0.95 -42.66
CA SER A 22 -17.75 0.38 -43.26
C SER A 22 -19.16 0.94 -43.02
N VAL A 23 -20.19 0.11 -43.10
CA VAL A 23 -21.58 0.47 -42.83
C VAL A 23 -21.78 0.77 -41.35
N ASN A 24 -21.21 -0.01 -40.44
CA ASN A 24 -21.25 0.29 -39.01
C ASN A 24 -20.52 1.58 -38.65
N THR A 25 -19.36 1.85 -39.25
CA THR A 25 -18.66 3.14 -39.04
C THR A 25 -19.43 4.32 -39.61
N LEU A 26 -20.11 4.14 -40.76
CA LEU A 26 -20.93 5.19 -41.36
C LEU A 26 -22.22 5.43 -40.54
N ILE A 27 -22.84 4.37 -40.02
CA ILE A 27 -24.01 4.47 -39.14
C ILE A 27 -23.62 5.15 -37.83
N LEU A 28 -22.47 4.80 -37.23
CA LEU A 28 -21.95 5.51 -36.06
C LEU A 28 -21.65 6.97 -36.37
N SER A 29 -21.03 7.29 -37.51
CA SER A 29 -20.76 8.68 -37.88
C SER A 29 -22.04 9.47 -38.13
N ILE A 30 -23.05 8.86 -38.78
CA ILE A 30 -24.34 9.49 -39.05
C ILE A 30 -25.11 9.71 -37.74
N ALA A 31 -25.13 8.73 -36.84
CA ALA A 31 -25.75 8.86 -35.52
C ALA A 31 -25.06 9.94 -34.68
N TYR A 32 -23.72 10.01 -34.72
CA TYR A 32 -22.94 11.02 -34.02
C TYR A 32 -23.18 12.42 -34.60
N THR A 33 -23.25 12.57 -35.93
CA THR A 33 -23.57 13.86 -36.58
C THR A 33 -25.01 14.31 -36.35
N GLN A 34 -25.97 13.39 -36.19
CA GLN A 34 -27.36 13.77 -35.90
C GLN A 34 -27.58 14.19 -34.44
N GLU A 35 -26.75 13.75 -33.50
CA GLU A 35 -26.85 14.18 -32.10
C GLU A 35 -26.35 15.63 -31.89
N GLU A 36 -25.32 16.07 -32.62
CA GLU A 36 -24.79 17.45 -32.50
C GLU A 36 -25.72 18.53 -33.10
N ASP A 37 -26.57 18.17 -34.06
CA ASP A 37 -27.54 19.09 -34.70
C ASP A 37 -28.84 19.27 -33.90
N LEU A 38 -29.03 18.53 -32.80
CA LEU A 38 -30.21 18.66 -31.94
C LEU A 38 -30.11 19.93 -31.05
N PRO A 39 -31.24 20.57 -30.69
CA PRO A 39 -31.25 21.59 -29.66
C PRO A 39 -30.59 21.10 -28.36
N ILE A 40 -29.85 21.99 -27.68
CA ILE A 40 -29.07 21.70 -26.47
C ILE A 40 -29.93 21.03 -25.38
N GLU A 41 -31.20 21.44 -25.25
CA GLU A 41 -32.14 20.87 -24.29
C GLU A 41 -32.46 19.40 -24.59
N ILE A 42 -32.56 19.03 -25.88
CA ILE A 42 -32.81 17.65 -26.30
C ILE A 42 -31.56 16.80 -26.06
N GLN A 43 -30.38 17.32 -26.40
CA GLN A 43 -29.11 16.65 -26.10
C GLN A 43 -28.96 16.41 -24.59
N ALA A 44 -29.29 17.41 -23.76
CA ALA A 44 -29.25 17.27 -22.31
C ALA A 44 -30.25 16.24 -21.78
N ASP A 45 -31.48 16.16 -22.31
CA ASP A 45 -32.46 15.14 -21.89
C ASP A 45 -31.99 13.72 -22.24
N ILE A 46 -31.38 13.53 -23.42
CA ILE A 46 -30.80 12.25 -23.84
C ILE A 46 -29.69 11.83 -22.88
N ILE A 47 -28.75 12.73 -22.57
CA ILE A 47 -27.63 12.42 -21.67
C ILE A 47 -28.14 12.18 -20.23
N MET A 48 -29.14 12.93 -19.77
CA MET A 48 -29.76 12.71 -18.46
C MET A 48 -30.43 11.33 -18.36
N LYS A 49 -31.13 10.90 -19.42
CA LYS A 49 -31.71 9.54 -19.50
C LYS A 49 -30.62 8.47 -19.51
N SER A 50 -29.52 8.69 -20.25
CA SER A 50 -28.35 7.82 -20.23
C SER A 50 -27.74 7.71 -18.83
N ALA A 51 -27.54 8.84 -18.16
CA ALA A 51 -26.99 8.89 -16.80
C ALA A 51 -27.87 8.12 -15.81
N LYS A 52 -29.20 8.34 -15.84
CA LYS A 52 -30.17 7.62 -15.01
C LYS A 52 -30.16 6.12 -15.28
N LYS A 53 -30.06 5.71 -16.55
CA LYS A 53 -29.90 4.30 -16.93
C LYS A 53 -28.61 3.72 -16.36
N ASN A 54 -27.49 4.44 -16.48
CA ASN A 54 -26.20 4.01 -15.94
C ASN A 54 -26.23 3.86 -14.41
N ILE A 55 -26.95 4.73 -13.68
CA ILE A 55 -27.19 4.57 -12.23
C ILE A 55 -27.94 3.26 -11.94
N VAL A 56 -29.04 2.99 -12.65
CA VAL A 56 -29.86 1.78 -12.45
C VAL A 56 -29.06 0.51 -12.77
N GLU A 57 -28.20 0.57 -13.78
CA GLU A 57 -27.30 -0.52 -14.17
C GLU A 57 -26.00 -0.57 -13.34
N GLU A 58 -25.87 0.28 -12.31
CA GLU A 58 -24.69 0.40 -11.43
C GLU A 58 -23.37 0.68 -12.17
N LYS A 59 -23.45 1.28 -13.36
CA LYS A 59 -22.32 1.73 -14.18
C LYS A 59 -21.85 3.12 -13.73
N TRP A 60 -21.32 3.20 -12.52
CA TRP A 60 -21.02 4.48 -11.86
C TRP A 60 -20.05 5.37 -12.64
N ASP A 61 -18.96 4.83 -13.19
CA ASP A 61 -18.01 5.63 -13.97
C ASP A 61 -18.62 6.17 -15.27
N ALA A 62 -19.45 5.37 -15.95
CA ALA A 62 -20.18 5.81 -17.12
C ALA A 62 -21.18 6.92 -16.76
N ALA A 63 -21.88 6.79 -15.62
CA ALA A 63 -22.75 7.83 -15.11
C ALA A 63 -21.98 9.12 -14.78
N VAL A 64 -20.77 9.03 -14.19
CA VAL A 64 -19.91 10.21 -13.96
C VAL A 64 -19.63 10.92 -15.28
N LEU A 65 -19.24 10.18 -16.32
CA LEU A 65 -18.94 10.76 -17.63
C LEU A 65 -20.15 11.48 -18.23
N ASP A 66 -21.35 10.90 -18.12
CA ASP A 66 -22.59 11.53 -18.59
C ASP A 66 -22.90 12.82 -17.82
N PHE A 67 -22.75 12.83 -16.49
CA PHE A 67 -22.96 14.04 -15.69
C PHE A 67 -21.91 15.13 -15.96
N VAL A 68 -20.65 14.75 -16.23
CA VAL A 68 -19.61 15.69 -16.65
C VAL A 68 -20.00 16.33 -17.99
N LYS A 69 -20.42 15.53 -18.98
CA LYS A 69 -20.90 16.04 -20.28
C LYS A 69 -22.10 16.97 -20.13
N LEU A 70 -23.07 16.63 -19.28
CA LEU A 70 -24.21 17.49 -18.99
C LEU A 70 -23.78 18.85 -18.43
N SER A 71 -22.83 18.84 -17.49
CA SER A 71 -22.35 20.05 -16.82
C SER A 71 -21.60 21.01 -17.76
N THR A 72 -21.03 20.50 -18.86
CA THR A 72 -20.36 21.32 -19.87
C THR A 72 -21.33 21.82 -20.94
N LEU A 73 -22.37 21.03 -21.26
CA LEU A 73 -23.31 21.32 -22.34
C LEU A 73 -24.41 22.32 -21.95
N TRP A 74 -24.93 22.25 -20.71
CA TRP A 74 -26.15 22.96 -20.32
C TRP A 74 -25.96 23.84 -19.09
N LYS A 75 -26.17 25.16 -19.25
CA LYS A 75 -26.00 26.13 -18.14
C LYS A 75 -27.10 26.05 -17.08
N ASN A 76 -28.34 25.76 -17.48
CA ASN A 76 -29.51 25.75 -16.61
C ASN A 76 -29.89 24.30 -16.27
N LEU A 77 -29.03 23.64 -15.49
CA LEU A 77 -29.25 22.26 -15.08
C LEU A 77 -30.47 22.13 -14.17
N PRO A 78 -31.31 21.09 -14.34
CA PRO A 78 -32.43 20.83 -13.46
C PRO A 78 -31.94 20.50 -12.05
N ASN A 79 -32.72 20.81 -11.01
CA ASN A 79 -32.28 20.59 -9.63
C ASN A 79 -31.89 19.12 -9.37
N GLU A 80 -32.65 18.16 -9.92
CA GLU A 80 -32.37 16.72 -9.83
C GLU A 80 -30.98 16.30 -10.35
N PHE A 81 -30.35 17.11 -11.21
CA PHE A 81 -28.98 16.89 -11.65
C PHE A 81 -28.04 16.83 -10.44
N TYR A 82 -28.15 17.79 -9.53
CA TYR A 82 -27.21 17.94 -8.42
C TYR A 82 -27.34 16.78 -7.42
N TYR A 83 -28.56 16.31 -7.19
CA TYR A 83 -28.79 15.12 -6.37
C TYR A 83 -28.17 13.87 -7.00
N ASN A 84 -28.53 13.58 -8.26
CA ASN A 84 -28.07 12.36 -8.93
C ASN A 84 -26.56 12.37 -9.16
N TYR A 85 -25.98 13.52 -9.51
CA TYR A 85 -24.54 13.64 -9.69
C TYR A 85 -23.79 13.48 -8.38
N GLY A 86 -24.28 14.11 -7.30
CA GLY A 86 -23.74 13.89 -5.95
C GLY A 86 -23.75 12.41 -5.57
N LYS A 87 -24.88 11.73 -5.77
CA LYS A 87 -25.01 10.28 -5.52
C LYS A 87 -23.98 9.45 -6.29
N VAL A 88 -23.80 9.73 -7.57
CA VAL A 88 -22.81 9.02 -8.40
C VAL A 88 -21.39 9.31 -7.94
N LEU A 89 -21.07 10.57 -7.62
CA LEU A 89 -19.76 10.96 -7.09
C LEU A 89 -19.44 10.22 -5.79
N PHE A 90 -20.40 10.11 -4.87
CA PHE A 90 -20.28 9.30 -3.66
C PHE A 90 -19.96 7.84 -3.97
N LYS A 91 -20.70 7.20 -4.90
CA LYS A 91 -20.45 5.81 -5.29
C LYS A 91 -19.08 5.59 -5.92
N THR A 92 -18.47 6.62 -6.49
CA THR A 92 -17.10 6.60 -7.03
C THR A 92 -16.04 7.10 -6.04
N GLY A 93 -16.37 7.31 -4.77
CA GLY A 93 -15.42 7.74 -3.73
C GLY A 93 -15.01 9.22 -3.79
N LYS A 94 -15.70 10.04 -4.60
CA LYS A 94 -15.42 11.48 -4.76
C LYS A 94 -16.25 12.29 -3.76
N TYR A 95 -16.04 12.04 -2.47
CA TYR A 95 -16.94 12.52 -1.41
C TYR A 95 -16.99 14.05 -1.30
N ASP A 96 -15.88 14.77 -1.52
CA ASP A 96 -15.88 16.25 -1.51
C ASP A 96 -16.81 16.82 -2.58
N ASN A 97 -16.63 16.35 -3.82
CA ASN A 97 -17.45 16.77 -4.96
C ASN A 97 -18.91 16.33 -4.79
N SER A 98 -19.13 15.16 -4.17
CA SER A 98 -20.47 14.72 -3.79
C SER A 98 -21.12 15.74 -2.86
N LEU A 99 -20.46 16.09 -1.76
CA LEU A 99 -20.97 17.01 -0.76
C LEU A 99 -21.27 18.40 -1.35
N VAL A 100 -20.41 18.90 -2.24
CA VAL A 100 -20.63 20.18 -2.95
C VAL A 100 -21.92 20.14 -3.78
N ASN A 101 -22.15 19.06 -4.52
CA ASN A 101 -23.36 18.92 -5.35
C ASN A 101 -24.62 18.76 -4.49
N LEU A 102 -24.57 17.94 -3.44
CA LEU A 102 -25.69 17.74 -2.52
C LEU A 102 -26.05 19.03 -1.78
N LYS A 103 -25.06 19.79 -1.28
CA LYS A 103 -25.31 21.12 -0.68
C LYS A 103 -25.97 22.10 -1.64
N LYS A 104 -25.62 22.03 -2.94
CA LYS A 104 -26.28 22.84 -3.98
C LYS A 104 -27.74 22.42 -4.20
N TYR A 105 -28.04 21.12 -4.18
CA TYR A 105 -29.41 20.62 -4.26
C TYR A 105 -30.29 21.13 -3.10
N ILE A 106 -29.83 21.07 -1.84
CA ILE A 106 -30.56 21.60 -0.68
C ILE A 106 -30.94 23.07 -0.88
N LYS A 107 -29.98 23.87 -1.35
CA LYS A 107 -30.17 25.30 -1.53
C LYS A 107 -31.25 25.61 -2.58
N LEU A 108 -31.45 24.71 -3.55
CA LEU A 108 -32.39 24.90 -4.65
C LEU A 108 -33.81 24.38 -4.32
N GLU A 109 -33.93 23.21 -3.69
CA GLU A 109 -35.23 22.58 -3.39
C GLU A 109 -35.79 22.93 -2.00
N GLY A 110 -34.94 23.36 -1.06
CA GLY A 110 -35.38 23.66 0.31
C GLY A 110 -35.94 22.44 1.05
N ARG A 111 -36.74 22.68 2.10
CA ARG A 111 -37.34 21.65 2.97
C ARG A 111 -38.60 20.98 2.39
N ASP A 112 -39.08 21.46 1.25
CA ASP A 112 -40.38 21.09 0.68
C ASP A 112 -40.27 19.98 -0.38
N GLY A 113 -39.07 19.43 -0.59
CA GLY A 113 -38.85 18.31 -1.51
C GLY A 113 -39.31 16.96 -0.94
N GLU A 114 -39.86 16.10 -1.79
CA GLU A 114 -40.47 14.81 -1.44
C GLU A 114 -39.53 13.83 -0.70
N TYR A 115 -38.22 14.03 -0.81
CA TYR A 115 -37.18 13.12 -0.28
C TYR A 115 -36.26 13.78 0.77
N TYR A 116 -36.69 14.86 1.42
CA TYR A 116 -35.81 15.70 2.23
C TYR A 116 -35.15 14.98 3.43
N SER A 117 -35.82 14.02 4.10
CA SER A 117 -35.26 13.26 5.22
C SER A 117 -34.15 12.30 4.79
N ASP A 118 -34.46 11.42 3.82
CA ASP A 118 -33.52 10.41 3.31
C ASP A 118 -32.30 11.07 2.67
N PHE A 119 -32.50 12.27 2.11
CA PHE A 119 -31.45 13.10 1.58
C PHE A 119 -30.50 13.65 2.66
N LEU A 120 -31.02 14.07 3.83
CA LEU A 120 -30.18 14.52 4.95
C LEU A 120 -29.35 13.38 5.52
N ASP A 121 -29.95 12.19 5.67
CA ASP A 121 -29.23 10.99 6.09
C ASP A 121 -28.09 10.66 5.12
N PHE A 122 -28.34 10.82 3.81
CA PHE A 122 -27.31 10.63 2.80
C PHE A 122 -26.16 11.66 2.89
N ILE A 123 -26.44 12.93 3.22
CA ILE A 123 -25.38 13.91 3.48
C ILE A 123 -24.54 13.52 4.69
N ILE A 124 -25.18 13.07 5.77
CA ILE A 124 -24.48 12.60 6.96
C ILE A 124 -23.54 11.45 6.58
N GLU A 125 -24.01 10.48 5.78
CA GLU A 125 -23.17 9.39 5.27
C GLU A 125 -21.97 9.90 4.46
N VAL A 126 -22.15 10.93 3.60
CA VAL A 126 -21.05 11.53 2.84
C VAL A 126 -20.05 12.23 3.75
N GLU A 127 -20.53 12.98 4.76
CA GLU A 127 -19.69 13.68 5.73
C GLU A 127 -18.91 12.71 6.61
N GLU A 128 -19.52 11.60 7.05
CA GLU A 128 -18.82 10.51 7.74
C GLU A 128 -17.70 9.90 6.90
N LYS A 129 -17.95 9.65 5.60
CA LYS A 129 -16.92 9.13 4.69
C LYS A 129 -15.76 10.10 4.45
N LEU A 130 -16.03 11.41 4.44
CA LEU A 130 -14.98 12.42 4.37
C LEU A 130 -14.10 12.42 5.60
N ILE A 131 -14.70 12.35 6.80
CA ILE A 131 -13.95 12.25 8.06
C ILE A 131 -13.07 11.01 8.06
N GLU A 132 -13.61 9.84 7.69
CA GLU A 132 -12.83 8.60 7.57
C GLU A 132 -11.65 8.74 6.58
N GLN A 133 -11.86 9.42 5.45
CA GLN A 133 -10.83 9.63 4.44
C GLN A 133 -9.71 10.56 4.94
N ASP A 134 -10.08 11.65 5.61
CA ASP A 134 -9.12 12.61 6.18
C ASP A 134 -8.30 11.99 7.31
N GLU A 135 -8.93 11.23 8.22
CA GLU A 135 -8.22 10.48 9.27
C GLU A 135 -7.23 9.47 8.69
N LYS A 136 -7.64 8.74 7.65
CA LYS A 136 -6.76 7.78 6.96
C LYS A 136 -5.57 8.49 6.30
N LYS A 137 -5.79 9.66 5.71
CA LYS A 137 -4.75 10.47 5.10
C LYS A 137 -3.74 10.96 6.14
N GLU A 138 -4.22 11.53 7.24
CA GLU A 138 -3.35 12.01 8.34
C GLU A 138 -2.52 10.86 8.93
N LEU A 139 -3.14 9.69 9.16
CA LEU A 139 -2.44 8.50 9.65
C LEU A 139 -1.35 8.05 8.67
N THR A 140 -1.63 8.11 7.37
CA THR A 140 -0.66 7.74 6.33
C THR A 140 0.51 8.71 6.30
N GLU A 141 0.25 10.02 6.37
CA GLU A 141 1.30 11.04 6.39
C GLU A 141 2.20 10.89 7.64
N ARG A 142 1.60 10.68 8.81
CA ARG A 142 2.35 10.45 10.07
C ARG A 142 3.20 9.19 10.01
N PHE A 143 2.67 8.11 9.44
CA PHE A 143 3.42 6.87 9.23
C PHE A 143 4.64 7.11 8.33
N LEU A 144 4.46 7.84 7.22
CA LEU A 144 5.55 8.12 6.27
C LEU A 144 6.62 9.04 6.86
N GLU A 145 6.23 10.05 7.63
CA GLU A 145 7.16 10.92 8.34
C GLU A 145 8.04 10.10 9.30
N HIS A 146 7.41 9.29 10.16
CA HIS A 146 8.14 8.43 11.11
C HIS A 146 9.01 7.37 10.41
N LEU A 147 8.54 6.80 9.29
CA LEU A 147 9.33 5.88 8.48
C LEU A 147 10.62 6.54 8.00
N TYR A 148 10.53 7.73 7.40
CA TYR A 148 11.71 8.43 6.86
C TYR A 148 12.66 8.93 7.94
N GLU A 149 12.15 9.41 9.07
CA GLU A 149 12.98 9.81 10.22
C GLU A 149 13.77 8.65 10.83
N ASN A 150 13.27 7.42 10.65
CA ASN A 150 13.91 6.19 11.14
C ASN A 150 14.71 5.45 10.08
N MET A 151 15.05 6.08 8.95
CA MET A 151 16.05 5.56 8.02
C MET A 151 17.38 6.29 8.22
N VAL A 152 18.46 5.53 8.35
CA VAL A 152 19.82 6.06 8.50
C VAL A 152 20.57 5.92 7.17
N LEU A 153 21.08 7.04 6.65
CA LEU A 153 22.00 7.02 5.52
C LEU A 153 23.36 6.47 5.99
N VAL A 154 23.76 5.35 5.39
CA VAL A 154 25.08 4.75 5.55
C VAL A 154 25.90 5.11 4.32
N LYS A 155 27.01 5.81 4.53
CA LYS A 155 27.96 6.12 3.44
C LYS A 155 28.71 4.85 3.08
N GLY A 156 28.70 4.48 1.81
CA GLY A 156 29.31 3.28 1.28
C GLY A 156 30.83 3.27 1.41
N GLY A 157 31.39 2.08 1.28
CA GLY A 157 32.82 1.84 1.38
C GLY A 157 33.17 0.37 1.31
N CYS A 158 34.46 0.07 1.30
CA CYS A 158 34.98 -1.29 1.34
C CYS A 158 35.43 -1.65 2.76
N PHE A 159 35.15 -2.88 3.18
CA PHE A 159 35.52 -3.42 4.48
C PHE A 159 35.84 -4.90 4.37
N LYS A 160 36.42 -5.44 5.43
CA LYS A 160 36.62 -6.88 5.55
C LYS A 160 35.42 -7.50 6.24
N ILE A 161 34.72 -8.36 5.50
CA ILE A 161 33.59 -9.13 6.01
C ILE A 161 34.08 -10.48 6.56
N GLY A 162 33.43 -10.95 7.62
CA GLY A 162 33.72 -12.22 8.29
C GLY A 162 34.60 -12.09 9.54
N GLU A 163 35.14 -13.23 9.98
CA GLU A 163 35.75 -13.34 11.31
C GLU A 163 37.08 -12.57 11.44
N THR A 164 37.13 -11.59 12.35
CA THR A 164 38.35 -10.84 12.67
C THR A 164 38.99 -11.23 14.02
N PHE A 165 38.22 -11.79 14.95
CA PHE A 165 38.61 -11.93 16.37
C PHE A 165 38.99 -13.35 16.82
N ARG A 166 38.90 -14.36 15.94
CA ARG A 166 39.33 -15.77 16.16
C ARG A 166 38.58 -16.49 17.30
N ASP A 167 37.31 -16.20 17.44
CA ASP A 167 36.37 -16.78 18.40
C ASP A 167 34.99 -17.11 17.81
N GLY A 168 34.86 -17.04 16.48
CA GLY A 168 33.67 -17.37 15.69
C GLY A 168 33.61 -18.84 15.27
N ILE A 169 32.61 -19.18 14.45
CA ILE A 169 32.36 -20.55 13.96
C ILE A 169 32.98 -20.69 12.55
N ASP A 170 33.41 -21.90 12.15
CA ASP A 170 34.12 -22.17 10.88
C ASP A 170 33.49 -21.55 9.61
N THR A 171 32.18 -21.29 9.61
CA THR A 171 31.42 -20.69 8.50
C THR A 171 31.69 -19.20 8.27
N GLU A 172 32.38 -18.52 9.18
CA GLU A 172 32.71 -17.07 9.09
C GLU A 172 34.07 -16.82 8.39
N THR A 173 34.65 -17.85 7.77
CA THR A 173 35.95 -17.82 7.08
C THR A 173 35.84 -18.27 5.62
N PRO A 174 36.68 -17.77 4.68
CA PRO A 174 37.73 -16.78 4.88
C PRO A 174 37.22 -15.35 4.88
N MET A 175 37.88 -14.50 5.67
CA MET A 175 37.73 -13.05 5.60
C MET A 175 38.08 -12.57 4.19
N HIS A 176 37.17 -11.79 3.58
CA HIS A 176 37.36 -11.22 2.26
C HIS A 176 36.92 -9.75 2.25
N GLU A 177 37.36 -9.00 1.23
CA GLU A 177 36.94 -7.61 1.06
C GLU A 177 35.59 -7.58 0.36
N ALA A 178 34.67 -6.78 0.89
CA ALA A 178 33.38 -6.47 0.29
C ALA A 178 33.21 -4.96 0.23
N CYS A 179 32.59 -4.45 -0.84
CA CYS A 179 32.27 -3.04 -0.99
C CYS A 179 30.76 -2.88 -1.12
N VAL A 180 30.22 -1.87 -0.45
CA VAL A 180 28.80 -1.50 -0.53
C VAL A 180 28.70 -0.04 -0.97
N ASP A 181 27.66 0.27 -1.75
CA ASP A 181 27.35 1.65 -2.16
C ASP A 181 26.74 2.45 -1.00
N ASP A 182 26.39 3.72 -1.22
CA ASP A 182 25.57 4.46 -0.27
C ASP A 182 24.16 3.84 -0.21
N PHE A 183 23.63 3.59 0.99
CA PHE A 183 22.28 3.05 1.17
C PHE A 183 21.62 3.60 2.43
N TYR A 184 20.31 3.44 2.52
CA TYR A 184 19.56 3.68 3.74
C TYR A 184 19.21 2.35 4.39
N ILE A 185 19.30 2.27 5.71
CA ILE A 185 18.86 1.11 6.50
C ILE A 185 18.01 1.58 7.69
N GLY A 186 17.09 0.73 8.13
CA GLY A 186 16.27 1.01 9.31
C GLY A 186 17.13 1.29 10.53
N LYS A 187 16.79 2.36 11.25
CA LYS A 187 17.43 2.75 12.53
C LYS A 187 17.23 1.71 13.63
N TYR A 188 16.10 1.01 13.54
CA TYR A 188 15.61 -0.02 14.44
C TYR A 188 15.10 -1.20 13.61
N GLU A 189 14.98 -2.36 14.26
CA GLU A 189 14.14 -3.46 13.79
C GLU A 189 12.69 -2.96 13.50
N VAL A 190 12.00 -3.60 12.55
CA VAL A 190 10.60 -3.26 12.22
C VAL A 190 9.71 -3.49 13.45
N LYS A 191 8.96 -2.46 13.85
CA LYS A 191 8.10 -2.51 15.03
C LYS A 191 6.75 -3.17 14.75
N ILE A 192 6.09 -3.62 15.82
CA ILE A 192 4.77 -4.26 15.73
C ILE A 192 3.71 -3.30 15.17
N ASP A 193 3.73 -2.02 15.51
CA ASP A 193 2.78 -1.04 14.94
C ASP A 193 2.95 -0.84 13.44
N GLU A 194 4.20 -0.76 12.96
CA GLU A 194 4.55 -0.66 11.55
C GLU A 194 4.08 -1.88 10.77
N PHE A 195 4.34 -3.09 11.27
CA PHE A 195 3.87 -4.33 10.65
C PHE A 195 2.35 -4.49 10.74
N ARG A 196 1.71 -3.97 11.80
CA ARG A 196 0.26 -3.93 11.92
C ARG A 196 -0.39 -3.02 10.89
N GLN A 197 0.23 -1.89 10.56
CA GLN A 197 -0.27 -1.02 9.49
C GLN A 197 -0.28 -1.74 8.14
N PHE A 198 0.79 -2.48 7.84
CA PHE A 198 0.87 -3.34 6.65
C PHE A 198 -0.28 -4.35 6.60
N THR A 199 -0.45 -5.16 7.64
CA THR A 199 -1.49 -6.21 7.66
C THR A 199 -2.90 -5.63 7.66
N LYS A 200 -3.13 -4.47 8.31
CA LYS A 200 -4.43 -3.77 8.31
C LYS A 200 -4.81 -3.25 6.92
N GLU A 201 -3.86 -2.70 6.16
CA GLU A 201 -4.13 -2.12 4.85
C GLU A 201 -4.26 -3.16 3.74
N THR A 202 -3.48 -4.24 3.82
CA THR A 202 -3.42 -5.26 2.78
C THR A 202 -4.33 -6.45 3.05
N GLY A 203 -4.75 -6.65 4.31
CA GLY A 203 -5.38 -7.88 4.77
C GLY A 203 -4.42 -9.08 4.79
N TYR A 204 -3.10 -8.83 4.72
CA TYR A 204 -2.08 -9.88 4.70
C TYR A 204 -2.11 -10.75 5.95
N LYS A 205 -1.92 -12.05 5.75
CA LYS A 205 -1.74 -13.05 6.81
C LYS A 205 -0.39 -13.70 6.63
N THR A 206 0.40 -13.71 7.69
CA THR A 206 1.75 -14.28 7.69
C THR A 206 1.74 -15.78 7.44
N GLU A 207 2.87 -16.33 7.00
CA GLU A 207 3.05 -17.77 6.86
C GLU A 207 2.82 -18.51 8.19
N ALA A 208 3.15 -17.89 9.33
CA ALA A 208 2.83 -18.42 10.64
C ALA A 208 1.31 -18.51 10.86
N GLU A 209 0.55 -17.47 10.50
CA GLU A 209 -0.92 -17.43 10.64
C GLU A 209 -1.62 -18.45 9.73
N THR A 210 -1.12 -18.65 8.51
CA THR A 210 -1.74 -19.57 7.54
C THR A 210 -1.22 -21.00 7.65
N GLY A 211 -0.04 -21.20 8.23
CA GLY A 211 0.64 -22.48 8.36
C GLY A 211 0.51 -23.11 9.75
N ASP A 212 1.63 -23.59 10.28
CA ASP A 212 1.70 -24.26 11.59
C ASP A 212 2.15 -23.33 12.72
N GLY A 213 2.06 -22.01 12.53
CA GLY A 213 2.49 -21.02 13.50
C GLY A 213 4.01 -20.92 13.66
N MET A 214 4.41 -20.11 14.64
CA MET A 214 5.81 -19.83 14.96
C MET A 214 6.35 -20.77 16.04
N HIS A 215 7.68 -20.83 16.12
CA HIS A 215 8.35 -21.41 17.29
C HIS A 215 8.30 -20.42 18.45
N TYR A 216 7.93 -20.90 19.64
CA TYR A 216 7.95 -20.13 20.86
C TYR A 216 8.67 -20.89 21.97
N TRP A 217 9.25 -20.16 22.92
CA TRP A 217 9.96 -20.73 24.05
C TRP A 217 9.00 -21.10 25.17
N THR A 218 8.99 -22.38 25.59
CA THR A 218 8.10 -22.88 26.66
C THR A 218 8.62 -22.61 28.07
N GLY A 219 9.87 -22.15 28.20
CA GLY A 219 10.61 -22.14 29.46
C GLY A 219 11.75 -23.16 29.49
N SER A 220 11.62 -24.26 28.72
CA SER A 220 12.60 -25.36 28.66
C SER A 220 13.01 -25.75 27.24
N GLU A 221 12.16 -25.55 26.24
CA GLU A 221 12.41 -25.93 24.85
C GLU A 221 11.66 -25.01 23.88
N PHE A 222 12.08 -25.00 22.62
CA PHE A 222 11.32 -24.36 21.54
C PHE A 222 10.28 -25.35 20.99
N LYS A 223 9.02 -24.90 20.88
CA LYS A 223 7.95 -25.65 20.24
C LYS A 223 7.27 -24.83 19.17
N LYS A 224 6.90 -25.48 18.07
CA LYS A 224 6.03 -24.89 17.06
C LYS A 224 4.58 -25.00 17.53
N ASP A 225 3.83 -23.91 17.47
CA ASP A 225 2.43 -23.87 17.87
C ASP A 225 1.63 -23.02 16.89
N LYS A 226 0.62 -23.65 16.28
CA LYS A 226 -0.26 -23.06 15.26
C LYS A 226 -0.99 -21.80 15.72
N TYR A 227 -1.18 -21.63 17.03
CA TYR A 227 -1.86 -20.46 17.58
C TYR A 227 -0.88 -19.35 17.99
N LYS A 228 0.41 -19.53 17.73
CA LYS A 228 1.45 -18.52 17.94
C LYS A 228 1.89 -17.93 16.60
N TYR A 229 1.88 -16.61 16.53
CA TYR A 229 2.30 -15.82 15.37
C TYR A 229 2.56 -14.38 15.84
N TRP A 230 2.93 -13.49 14.94
CA TRP A 230 3.40 -12.14 15.27
C TRP A 230 2.48 -11.33 16.20
N ASN A 231 1.15 -11.41 16.03
CA ASN A 231 0.16 -10.70 16.85
C ASN A 231 -0.38 -11.55 18.03
N ASN A 232 0.19 -12.74 18.26
CA ASN A 232 -0.06 -13.56 19.44
C ASN A 232 1.16 -14.45 19.76
N PRO A 233 2.33 -13.87 20.08
CA PRO A 233 3.58 -14.62 20.14
C PRO A 233 3.71 -15.49 21.39
N GLY A 234 2.75 -15.42 22.32
CA GLY A 234 2.76 -16.16 23.58
C GLY A 234 3.49 -15.46 24.73
N PHE A 235 3.84 -14.19 24.56
CA PHE A 235 4.39 -13.33 25.61
C PHE A 235 3.94 -11.88 25.39
N SER A 236 4.06 -11.04 26.42
CA SER A 236 3.60 -9.64 26.35
C SER A 236 4.57 -8.79 25.54
N GLN A 237 4.02 -8.02 24.60
CA GLN A 237 4.72 -7.03 23.80
C GLN A 237 3.86 -5.75 23.72
N THR A 238 4.52 -4.65 23.40
CA THR A 238 3.89 -3.37 23.06
C THR A 238 4.24 -3.01 21.61
N ASP A 239 3.56 -2.02 21.06
CA ASP A 239 3.73 -1.54 19.68
C ASP A 239 5.17 -1.22 19.29
N ILE A 240 6.00 -0.82 20.25
CA ILE A 240 7.41 -0.45 20.04
C ILE A 240 8.41 -1.61 20.17
N HIS A 241 7.94 -2.85 20.36
CA HIS A 241 8.79 -4.04 20.26
C HIS A 241 9.01 -4.40 18.79
N PRO A 242 10.13 -5.08 18.46
CA PRO A 242 10.30 -5.62 17.13
C PRO A 242 9.27 -6.73 16.87
N VAL A 243 8.76 -6.77 15.64
CA VAL A 243 7.89 -7.83 15.18
C VAL A 243 8.67 -9.16 15.14
N VAL A 244 8.02 -10.23 15.57
CA VAL A 244 8.60 -11.59 15.63
C VAL A 244 7.64 -12.60 15.01
N GLY A 245 8.13 -13.82 14.74
CA GLY A 245 7.28 -14.85 14.14
C GLY A 245 6.87 -14.53 12.71
N VAL A 246 7.70 -13.72 12.03
CA VAL A 246 7.64 -13.43 10.59
C VAL A 246 8.72 -14.25 9.88
N SER A 247 8.40 -14.76 8.70
CA SER A 247 9.34 -15.44 7.83
C SER A 247 10.07 -14.46 6.90
N TRP A 248 11.05 -14.98 6.17
CA TRP A 248 11.71 -14.21 5.10
C TRP A 248 10.71 -13.77 4.03
N ASN A 249 9.72 -14.60 3.69
CA ASN A 249 8.67 -14.25 2.73
C ASN A 249 7.74 -13.15 3.29
N ASP A 250 7.37 -13.23 4.56
CA ASP A 250 6.57 -12.19 5.22
C ASP A 250 7.30 -10.83 5.19
N ALA A 251 8.62 -10.85 5.42
CA ALA A 251 9.47 -9.66 5.38
C ALA A 251 9.59 -9.08 3.96
N GLN A 252 9.65 -9.95 2.93
CA GLN A 252 9.65 -9.54 1.52
C GLN A 252 8.33 -8.86 1.13
N GLU A 253 7.18 -9.41 1.55
CA GLU A 253 5.88 -8.79 1.29
C GLU A 253 5.74 -7.43 2.00
N TYR A 254 6.30 -7.30 3.20
CA TYR A 254 6.33 -6.03 3.92
C TYR A 254 7.13 -4.94 3.19
N VAL A 255 8.35 -5.25 2.71
CA VAL A 255 9.16 -4.27 1.97
C VAL A 255 8.60 -3.97 0.58
N ASN A 256 7.91 -4.92 -0.07
CA ASN A 256 7.17 -4.67 -1.30
C ASN A 256 6.02 -3.68 -1.06
N TRP A 257 5.23 -3.89 -0.01
CA TRP A 257 4.17 -2.95 0.37
C TRP A 257 4.72 -1.55 0.71
N LEU A 258 5.84 -1.47 1.44
CA LEU A 258 6.51 -0.18 1.67
C LEU A 258 6.92 0.49 0.36
N SER A 259 7.43 -0.29 -0.59
CA SER A 259 7.84 0.23 -1.90
C SER A 259 6.66 0.81 -2.67
N ASP A 260 5.54 0.07 -2.74
CA ASP A 260 4.32 0.52 -3.39
C ASP A 260 3.74 1.78 -2.73
N LYS A 261 3.76 1.82 -1.39
CA LYS A 261 3.21 2.92 -0.60
C LYS A 261 4.01 4.21 -0.72
N THR A 262 5.33 4.10 -0.84
CA THR A 262 6.25 5.24 -0.82
C THR A 262 6.69 5.68 -2.21
N GLY A 263 6.57 4.80 -3.21
CA GLY A 263 7.19 4.99 -4.53
C GLY A 263 8.72 4.94 -4.52
N LYS A 264 9.33 4.41 -3.44
CA LYS A 264 10.77 4.21 -3.30
C LYS A 264 11.09 2.72 -3.22
N GLU A 265 12.32 2.34 -3.52
CA GLU A 265 12.74 0.94 -3.40
C GLU A 265 13.09 0.61 -1.94
N PHE A 266 12.26 -0.21 -1.30
CA PHE A 266 12.54 -0.86 -0.02
C PHE A 266 12.83 -2.33 -0.26
N ARG A 267 13.84 -2.86 0.43
CA ARG A 267 14.26 -4.26 0.37
C ARG A 267 14.93 -4.69 1.67
N LEU A 268 15.10 -5.99 1.85
CA LEU A 268 16.00 -6.51 2.88
C LEU A 268 17.46 -6.11 2.56
N PRO A 269 18.28 -5.81 3.59
CA PRO A 269 19.71 -5.58 3.38
C PRO A 269 20.36 -6.88 2.89
N THR A 270 21.40 -6.74 2.07
CA THR A 270 22.32 -7.86 1.85
C THR A 270 23.12 -8.15 3.12
N GLU A 271 23.66 -9.36 3.26
CA GLU A 271 24.53 -9.71 4.38
C GLU A 271 25.72 -8.73 4.51
N ALA A 272 26.32 -8.33 3.38
CA ALA A 272 27.42 -7.37 3.36
C ALA A 272 26.99 -5.96 3.83
N GLU A 273 25.81 -5.49 3.42
CA GLU A 273 25.28 -4.21 3.90
C GLU A 273 24.95 -4.25 5.39
N TRP A 274 24.35 -5.36 5.86
CA TRP A 274 24.02 -5.54 7.26
C TRP A 274 25.27 -5.59 8.12
N GLU A 275 26.30 -6.36 7.74
CA GLU A 275 27.56 -6.41 8.49
C GLU A 275 28.35 -5.09 8.41
N TYR A 276 28.36 -4.41 7.27
CA TYR A 276 28.98 -3.09 7.15
C TYR A 276 28.32 -2.07 8.08
N ALA A 277 26.99 -2.07 8.12
CA ALA A 277 26.18 -1.21 8.98
C ALA A 277 26.35 -1.56 10.47
N SER A 278 26.33 -2.85 10.83
CA SER A 278 26.51 -3.33 12.21
C SER A 278 27.89 -2.94 12.74
N ARG A 279 28.91 -3.00 11.88
CA ARG A 279 30.28 -2.56 12.14
C ARG A 279 30.50 -1.05 12.02
N SER A 280 29.48 -0.22 12.26
CA SER A 280 29.65 1.24 12.29
C SER A 280 30.29 1.83 11.00
N GLY A 281 29.96 1.25 9.85
CA GLY A 281 30.57 1.61 8.55
C GLY A 281 31.85 0.82 8.26
N GLY A 282 31.83 -0.49 8.52
CA GLY A 282 32.95 -1.39 8.21
C GLY A 282 34.16 -1.33 9.15
N ARG A 283 34.00 -0.77 10.35
CA ARG A 283 35.03 -0.73 11.39
C ARG A 283 35.29 -2.13 11.96
N THR A 284 36.47 -2.32 12.53
CA THR A 284 36.79 -3.53 13.29
C THR A 284 36.13 -3.51 14.66
N GLU A 285 34.86 -3.91 14.70
CA GLU A 285 34.02 -4.02 15.90
C GLU A 285 33.58 -5.47 16.11
N LYS A 286 33.75 -6.01 17.33
CA LYS A 286 33.33 -7.37 17.71
C LYS A 286 31.83 -7.42 17.98
N TRP A 287 31.31 -6.39 18.64
CA TRP A 287 29.89 -6.12 18.76
C TRP A 287 29.61 -4.71 18.27
N SER A 288 28.42 -4.46 17.75
CA SER A 288 28.02 -3.16 17.22
C SER A 288 28.25 -2.06 18.25
N GLY A 289 29.24 -1.18 18.00
CA GLY A 289 29.64 -0.09 18.88
C GLY A 289 30.69 -0.39 19.96
N THR A 290 31.14 -1.64 20.17
CA THR A 290 32.21 -1.94 21.14
C THR A 290 33.03 -3.21 20.85
N ASN A 291 34.30 -3.18 21.24
CA ASN A 291 35.18 -4.36 21.31
C ASN A 291 35.35 -4.90 22.74
N ASN A 292 34.78 -4.22 23.73
CA ASN A 292 34.94 -4.55 25.13
C ASN A 292 33.75 -5.36 25.62
N GLU A 293 33.97 -6.63 25.95
CA GLU A 293 32.93 -7.53 26.44
C GLU A 293 32.23 -7.00 27.69
N SER A 294 32.96 -6.29 28.57
CA SER A 294 32.35 -5.69 29.77
C SER A 294 31.34 -4.57 29.46
N GLU A 295 31.34 -4.05 28.23
CA GLU A 295 30.42 -3.01 27.77
C GLU A 295 29.25 -3.54 26.94
N ILE A 296 29.24 -4.81 26.53
CA ILE A 296 28.22 -5.36 25.62
C ILE A 296 26.79 -5.13 26.14
N GLY A 297 26.58 -5.19 27.46
CA GLY A 297 25.29 -4.94 28.09
C GLY A 297 24.75 -3.52 27.93
N ARG A 298 25.57 -2.57 27.47
CA ARG A 298 25.15 -1.20 27.11
C ARG A 298 24.62 -1.12 25.67
N TYR A 299 25.09 -1.97 24.78
CA TYR A 299 24.77 -1.96 23.35
C TYR A 299 23.75 -3.02 22.94
N ALA A 300 23.59 -4.10 23.73
CA ALA A 300 22.82 -5.26 23.31
C ALA A 300 21.90 -5.84 24.37
N TRP A 301 20.77 -6.38 23.91
CA TRP A 301 19.97 -7.36 24.63
C TRP A 301 20.34 -8.77 24.18
N TYR A 302 20.95 -9.55 25.05
CA TYR A 302 21.42 -10.91 24.74
C TYR A 302 21.01 -11.89 25.84
N LYS A 303 21.36 -13.18 25.67
CA LYS A 303 20.99 -14.25 26.62
C LYS A 303 21.30 -13.90 28.10
N GLY A 304 22.38 -13.16 28.36
CA GLY A 304 22.82 -12.83 29.71
C GLY A 304 22.03 -11.71 30.40
N ASN A 305 21.36 -10.82 29.66
CA ASN A 305 20.70 -9.63 30.25
C ASN A 305 19.25 -9.39 29.79
N SER A 306 18.78 -10.10 28.75
CA SER A 306 17.44 -9.90 28.15
C SER A 306 16.30 -10.38 29.05
N GLY A 307 16.57 -11.24 30.04
CA GLY A 307 15.50 -11.89 30.81
C GLY A 307 14.64 -12.85 29.97
N LYS A 308 15.21 -13.43 28.90
CA LYS A 308 14.55 -14.41 28.00
C LYS A 308 13.33 -13.86 27.25
N ARG A 309 13.37 -12.58 26.88
CA ARG A 309 12.36 -11.89 26.07
C ARG A 309 13.01 -10.82 25.22
N ASN A 310 12.36 -10.43 24.14
CA ASN A 310 12.73 -9.22 23.42
C ASN A 310 12.29 -7.97 24.21
N HIS A 311 12.81 -6.83 23.79
CA HIS A 311 12.58 -5.52 24.41
C HIS A 311 12.14 -4.52 23.35
N PRO A 312 11.55 -3.38 23.76
CA PRO A 312 11.36 -2.26 22.86
C PRO A 312 12.65 -1.88 22.16
N VAL A 313 12.54 -1.53 20.88
CA VAL A 313 13.70 -1.10 20.08
C VAL A 313 14.34 0.15 20.66
N GLY A 314 15.64 0.31 20.46
CA GLY A 314 16.36 1.54 20.81
C GLY A 314 16.60 1.78 22.30
N GLN A 315 16.44 0.76 23.15
CA GLN A 315 16.68 0.89 24.60
C GLN A 315 18.14 0.76 25.01
N LYS A 316 19.01 0.35 24.10
CA LYS A 316 20.46 0.26 24.27
C LYS A 316 21.17 1.39 23.52
N TRP A 317 22.47 1.51 23.71
CA TRP A 317 23.29 2.46 22.97
C TRP A 317 23.40 2.03 21.52
N SER A 318 23.30 3.00 20.62
CA SER A 318 23.55 2.79 19.20
C SER A 318 25.04 2.67 18.90
N ASN A 319 25.33 2.15 17.71
CA ASN A 319 26.67 2.18 17.15
C ASN A 319 27.02 3.57 16.59
N LYS A 320 28.18 3.73 15.95
CA LYS A 320 28.64 5.06 15.51
C LYS A 320 27.83 5.64 14.34
N LEU A 321 26.98 4.86 13.69
CA LEU A 321 26.06 5.31 12.66
C LEU A 321 24.69 5.71 13.25
N GLY A 322 24.44 5.46 14.53
CA GLY A 322 23.13 5.68 15.14
C GLY A 322 22.14 4.54 14.93
N LEU A 323 22.62 3.35 14.56
CA LEU A 323 21.83 2.12 14.46
C LEU A 323 21.79 1.42 15.81
N TYR A 324 20.62 0.87 16.16
CA TYR A 324 20.36 0.23 17.44
C TYR A 324 20.18 -1.27 17.27
N ASP A 325 20.38 -2.02 18.35
CA ASP A 325 20.02 -3.45 18.47
C ASP A 325 20.70 -4.42 17.49
N MET A 326 21.60 -3.96 16.61
CA MET A 326 22.44 -4.76 15.69
C MET A 326 23.31 -5.88 16.32
N SER A 327 23.25 -6.09 17.64
CA SER A 327 23.96 -7.16 18.36
C SER A 327 23.07 -7.82 19.42
N GLY A 328 21.78 -8.01 19.14
CA GLY A 328 20.86 -8.71 20.03
C GLY A 328 19.40 -8.40 19.73
N ASN A 329 18.56 -8.49 20.77
CA ASN A 329 17.11 -8.31 20.72
C ASN A 329 16.38 -9.39 19.89
N VAL A 330 16.34 -9.27 18.56
CA VAL A 330 15.86 -10.35 17.67
C VAL A 330 16.86 -10.67 16.55
N TRP A 331 16.62 -11.75 15.81
CA TRP A 331 17.38 -12.06 14.60
C TRP A 331 16.82 -11.24 13.43
N GLU A 332 17.70 -10.86 12.50
CA GLU A 332 17.40 -10.03 11.33
C GLU A 332 17.86 -10.73 10.04
#